data_AF-A0A1I5CE67-F1
#
_entry.id   AF-A0A1I5CE67-F1
#
_cell.length_a   1.000
_cell.length_b   1.000
_cell.length_c   1.000
_cell.angle_alpha   90.00
_cell.angle_beta   90.00
_cell.angle_gamma   90.00
#
_symmetry.space_group_name_H-M   'P 1'
#
loop_
_entity.id
_entity.type
_entity.pdbx_description
1 polymer ?
#
loop_
_entity_poly.entity_id
_entity_poly.type
_entity_poly.pdbx_seq_one_letter_code
_entity_poly.pdbx_strand_id
1 'polypeptide(L)' 'MTKLIDDEETIRQVADTLEVKYPDMARAELEAIVREEFGAISGRPVRDYLSILTERAARKRIKKSIA' A
#
# COMPACT_ATOMS: atom_id res chain seq x y z
N MET A 1 6.23 22.24 6.01
CA MET A 1 6.89 20.96 5.69
C MET A 1 6.31 19.85 6.57
N THR A 2 5.11 19.36 6.28
CA THR A 2 4.41 18.36 7.13
C THR A 2 3.88 17.16 6.35
N LYS A 3 4.06 17.13 5.02
CA LYS A 3 3.35 16.17 4.16
C LYS A 3 4.02 14.78 4.08
N LEU A 4 5.35 14.71 4.23
CA LEU A 4 6.14 13.49 4.05
C LEU A 4 6.00 12.50 5.24
N ILE A 5 5.79 13.00 6.45
CA ILE A 5 5.69 12.14 7.65
C ILE A 5 4.36 11.36 7.62
N ASP A 6 3.29 12.00 7.15
CA ASP A 6 1.94 11.46 7.01
C ASP A 6 1.86 10.35 5.92
N ASP A 7 2.56 10.55 4.80
CA ASP A 7 2.59 9.60 3.70
C ASP A 7 3.33 8.29 4.10
N GLU A 8 4.48 8.39 4.77
CA GLU A 8 5.27 7.22 5.18
C GLU A 8 4.63 6.46 6.36
N GLU A 9 3.88 7.16 7.22
CA GLU A 9 3.05 6.52 8.25
C GLU A 9 1.89 5.74 7.63
N THR A 10 1.23 6.31 6.62
CA THR A 10 0.16 5.64 5.90
C THR A 10 0.67 4.38 5.19
N ILE A 11 1.83 4.45 4.53
CA ILE A 11 2.47 3.30 3.88
C ILE A 11 2.72 2.18 4.89
N ARG A 12 3.27 2.50 6.07
CA ARG A 12 3.52 1.51 7.13
C ARG A 12 2.25 0.84 7.64
N GLN A 13 1.19 1.61 7.93
CA GLN A 13 -0.08 1.06 8.40
C GLN A 13 -0.72 0.09 7.38
N VAL A 14 -0.63 0.43 6.09
CA VAL A 14 -1.16 -0.43 5.03
C VAL A 14 -0.31 -1.69 4.89
N ALA A 15 1.02 -1.59 4.98
CA ALA A 15 1.92 -2.74 4.97
C ALA A 15 1.65 -3.69 6.14
N ASP A 16 1.46 -3.17 7.36
CA ASP A 16 1.09 -3.97 8.54
C ASP A 16 -0.21 -4.75 8.31
N THR A 17 -1.20 -4.11 7.69
CA THR A 17 -2.48 -4.76 7.36
C THR A 17 -2.33 -5.85 6.30
N LEU A 18 -1.43 -5.65 5.33
CA LEU A 18 -1.15 -6.65 4.29
C LEU A 18 -0.32 -7.81 4.80
N GLU A 19 0.59 -7.59 5.74
CA GLU A 19 1.41 -8.64 6.36
C GLU A 19 0.53 -9.68 7.08
N VAL A 20 -0.53 -9.24 7.77
CA VAL A 20 -1.53 -10.14 8.37
C VAL A 20 -2.30 -10.96 7.32
N LYS A 21 -2.55 -10.40 6.13
CA LYS A 21 -3.31 -11.05 5.05
C LYS A 21 -2.44 -11.90 4.13
N TYR A 22 -1.14 -11.61 4.07
CA TYR A 22 -0.16 -12.23 3.19
C TYR A 22 1.12 -12.56 3.99
N PRO A 23 1.04 -13.47 4.98
CA PRO A 23 2.18 -13.79 5.84
C PRO A 23 3.35 -14.45 5.11
N ASP A 24 3.11 -15.00 3.91
CA ASP A 24 4.12 -15.64 3.07
C ASP A 24 4.95 -14.65 2.25
N MET A 25 4.56 -13.37 2.21
CA MET A 25 5.31 -12.31 1.51
C MET A 25 6.23 -11.57 2.48
N ALA A 26 7.44 -11.25 2.01
CA ALA A 26 8.38 -10.47 2.81
C ALA A 26 7.85 -9.04 3.01
N ARG A 27 7.93 -8.53 4.24
CA ARG A 27 7.50 -7.17 4.58
C ARG A 27 8.09 -6.09 3.67
N ALA A 28 9.36 -6.20 3.30
CA ALA A 28 10.02 -5.26 2.40
C ALA A 28 9.38 -5.23 1.00
N GLU A 29 8.87 -6.37 0.52
CA GLU A 29 8.17 -6.47 -0.77
C GLU A 29 6.76 -5.86 -0.67
N LEU A 30 6.05 -6.11 0.43
CA LEU A 30 4.77 -5.48 0.72
C LEU A 30 4.90 -3.94 0.79
N GLU A 31 5.90 -3.42 1.51
CA GLU A 31 6.15 -1.98 1.61
C GLU A 31 6.50 -1.36 0.24
N ALA A 32 7.28 -2.05 -0.60
CA ALA A 32 7.59 -1.59 -1.95
C ALA A 32 6.32 -1.48 -2.82
N ILE A 33 5.46 -2.51 -2.80
CA ILE A 33 4.19 -2.51 -3.53
C ILE A 33 3.27 -1.38 -3.02
N VAL A 34 3.14 -1.23 -1.71
CA VAL A 34 2.31 -0.18 -1.09
C VAL A 34 2.83 1.21 -1.48
N ARG A 35 4.15 1.41 -1.49
CA ARG A 35 4.76 2.70 -1.87
C ARG A 35 4.54 3.04 -3.35
N GLU A 36 4.64 2.06 -4.25
CA GLU A 36 4.32 2.24 -5.67
C GLU A 36 2.86 2.67 -5.88
N GLU A 37 1.93 1.92 -5.29
CA GLU A 37 0.49 2.17 -5.44
C GLU A 37 0.08 3.48 -4.74
N PHE A 38 0.65 3.78 -3.57
CA PHE A 38 0.46 5.05 -2.87
C PHE A 38 0.94 6.22 -3.74
N GLY A 39 2.12 6.11 -4.35
CA GLY A 39 2.65 7.13 -5.27
C GLY A 39 1.75 7.34 -6.48
N ALA A 40 1.22 6.26 -7.07
CA ALA A 40 0.31 6.34 -8.22
C ALA A 40 -1.02 7.03 -7.89
N ILE A 41 -1.48 6.95 -6.64
CA ILE A 41 -2.75 7.54 -6.19
C ILE A 41 -2.53 8.94 -5.55
N SER A 42 -1.33 9.25 -5.05
CA SER A 42 -0.98 10.52 -4.37
C SER A 42 -1.21 11.79 -5.22
N GLY A 43 -1.31 11.64 -6.55
CA GLY A 43 -1.71 12.71 -7.47
C GLY A 43 -3.20 13.09 -7.42
N ARG A 44 -4.02 12.38 -6.64
CA ARG A 44 -5.47 12.63 -6.52
C ARG A 44 -5.80 13.28 -5.16
N PRO A 45 -6.75 14.22 -5.09
CA PRO A 45 -7.06 14.99 -3.88
C PRO A 45 -7.72 14.18 -2.74
N VAL A 46 -7.88 12.87 -2.89
CA VAL A 46 -8.65 12.03 -1.98
C VAL A 46 -7.70 11.14 -1.16
N ARG A 47 -7.31 11.64 0.02
CA ARG A 47 -6.39 10.96 0.94
C ARG A 47 -7.04 9.87 1.79
N ASP A 48 -8.32 10.02 2.14
CA ASP A 48 -9.01 9.07 3.03
C ASP A 48 -9.28 7.69 2.38
N TYR A 49 -9.13 7.60 1.05
CA TYR A 49 -9.36 6.36 0.30
C TYR A 49 -8.06 5.73 -0.22
N LEU A 50 -6.90 6.34 0.03
CA LEU A 50 -5.60 5.83 -0.42
C LEU A 50 -5.36 4.42 0.13
N SER A 51 -5.57 4.21 1.44
CA SER A 51 -5.39 2.92 2.09
C SER A 51 -6.26 1.82 1.46
N ILE A 52 -7.54 2.12 1.21
CA ILE A 52 -8.52 1.17 0.65
C ILE A 52 -8.21 0.87 -0.82
N LEU A 53 -7.85 1.90 -1.60
CA LEU A 53 -7.55 1.76 -3.02
C LEU A 53 -6.22 1.02 -3.21
N THR A 54 -5.21 1.33 -2.41
CA THR A 54 -3.92 0.62 -2.38
C THR A 54 -4.12 -0.85 -1.97
N GLU A 55 -4.90 -1.14 -0.93
CA GLU A 55 -5.20 -2.52 -0.55
C GLU A 55 -5.89 -3.28 -1.69
N ARG A 56 -6.86 -2.65 -2.37
CA ARG A 56 -7.61 -3.26 -3.47
C ARG A 56 -6.72 -3.51 -4.70
N ALA A 57 -5.83 -2.58 -5.03
CA ALA A 57 -4.89 -2.71 -6.14
C ALA A 57 -3.85 -3.81 -5.86
N ALA A 58 -3.25 -3.81 -4.67
CA ALA A 58 -2.30 -4.81 -4.22
C ALA A 58 -2.91 -6.23 -4.28
N ARG A 59 -4.12 -6.42 -3.73
CA ARG A 59 -4.86 -7.70 -3.82
C ARG A 59 -5.03 -8.18 -5.26
N LYS A 60 -5.38 -7.28 -6.17
CA LYS A 60 -5.60 -7.61 -7.58
C LYS A 60 -4.29 -8.04 -8.27
N ARG A 61 -3.18 -7.37 -7.96
CA ARG A 61 -1.85 -7.65 -8.51
C ARG A 61 -1.31 -8.99 -7.99
N ILE A 62 -1.39 -9.22 -6.68
CA ILE A 62 -0.99 -10.49 -6.04
C ILE A 62 -1.77 -11.67 -6.65
N LYS A 63 -3.10 -11.55 -6.78
CA LYS A 63 -3.93 -12.60 -7.40
C LYS A 63 -3.52 -12.92 -8.84
N LYS A 64 -2.97 -11.95 -9.56
CA LYS A 64 -2.49 -12.12 -10.94
C LYS A 64 -1.07 -12.69 -11.01
N SER A 65 -0.32 -12.64 -9.92
CA SER A 65 1.04 -13.19 -9.83
C SER A 65 1.07 -14.65 -9.35
N ILE A 66 -0.03 -15.13 -8.77
CA ILE A 66 -0.18 -16.51 -8.23
C ILE A 66 -1.04 -17.39 -9.17
N ALA A 67 -1.70 -16.81 -10.17
CA ALA A 67 -2.47 -17.50 -11.20
C ALA A 67 -1.64 -17.72 -12.46
#